data_AF-A0A2V9LHM2-F1
#
_entry.id   AF-A0A2V9LHM2-F1
#
_cell.length_a   1.000
_cell.length_b   1.000
_cell.length_c   1.000
_cell.angle_alpha   90.00
_cell.angle_beta   90.00
_cell.angle_gamma   90.00
#
_symmetry.space_group_name_H-M   'P 1'
#
loop_
_entity.id
_entity.type
_entity.pdbx_description
1 polymer ?
#
loop_
_entity_poly.entity_id
_entity_poly.type
_entity_poly.pdbx_seq_one_letter_code
_entity_poly.pdbx_strand_id
1 'polypeptide(L)'
;MFPESLSQQLRDARRRTRLLTRDLEGPQLFGPKLAIVNPVLWELGHVAWFQEHWCLRLRADESLSESILDGADALYDSAKVAHDTRWDLPLPDLSATLEFQDRVLDRVLARLEREPDNEWFLYFVQLALFHEDMHAEAFHYTRQTLGYADPLDRDNAAGKGALDGDVELPGGEFLLGAARNSGFHFDNEKWAHRVKLEPFRIARAPVTNAQFLEFVRDGGYSRRDLWSTEGWNWKDRARGPRYWVERDGEWRERRFDEEVRLGGNLPVMHVN
;
A
#
# COMPACT_ATOMS: atom_id res chain seq x y z
N MET A 1 20.65 12.74 12.89
CA MET A 1 19.18 12.76 13.08
C MET A 1 18.88 11.63 14.05
N PHE A 2 18.40 11.93 15.25
CA PHE A 2 18.00 10.87 16.18
C PHE A 2 16.81 10.13 15.57
N PRO A 3 16.72 8.80 15.68
CA PRO A 3 15.54 8.08 15.20
C PRO A 3 14.30 8.66 15.89
N GLU A 4 13.27 9.01 15.11
CA GLU A 4 11.98 9.43 15.67
C GLU A 4 11.46 8.35 16.62
N SER A 5 10.91 8.76 17.76
CA SER A 5 10.26 7.83 18.68
C SER A 5 9.08 7.12 18.01
N LEU A 6 8.75 5.88 18.44
CA LEU A 6 7.58 5.17 17.93
C LEU A 6 6.28 5.96 18.11
N SER A 7 6.17 6.75 19.19
CA SER A 7 5.06 7.68 19.39
C SER A 7 4.93 8.72 18.28
N GLN A 8 6.06 9.25 17.79
CA GLN A 8 6.05 10.21 16.67
C GLN A 8 5.67 9.54 15.36
N GLN A 9 6.19 8.32 15.10
CA GLN A 9 5.88 7.54 13.90
C GLN A 9 4.40 7.15 13.84
N LEU A 10 3.79 6.69 14.94
CA LEU A 10 2.35 6.41 15.02
C LEU A 10 1.50 7.65 14.72
N ARG A 11 1.90 8.80 15.28
CA ARG A 11 1.21 10.06 14.99
C ARG A 11 1.40 10.48 13.52
N ASP A 12 2.54 10.15 12.92
CA ASP A 12 2.80 10.42 11.51
C ASP A 12 1.94 9.58 10.58
N ALA A 13 1.91 8.26 10.79
CA ALA A 13 1.03 7.35 10.06
C ALA A 13 -0.44 7.80 10.17
N ARG A 14 -0.91 8.16 11.37
CA ARG A 14 -2.27 8.70 11.53
C ARG A 14 -2.50 10.01 10.77
N ARG A 15 -1.54 10.95 10.82
CA ARG A 15 -1.64 12.19 10.04
C ARG A 15 -1.68 11.90 8.55
N ARG A 16 -0.91 10.92 8.06
CA ARG A 16 -0.89 10.49 6.66
C ARG A 16 -2.23 9.90 6.25
N THR A 17 -2.79 8.98 7.04
CA THR A 17 -4.15 8.46 6.86
C THR A 17 -5.17 9.59 6.75
N ARG A 18 -5.14 10.55 7.69
CA ARG A 18 -6.04 11.73 7.67
C ARG A 18 -5.85 12.59 6.43
N LEU A 19 -4.61 12.87 6.03
CA LEU A 19 -4.31 13.64 4.82
C LEU A 19 -4.94 12.99 3.58
N LEU A 20 -4.87 11.66 3.50
CA LEU A 20 -5.36 10.88 2.37
C LEU A 20 -6.88 10.70 2.34
N THR A 21 -7.62 11.05 3.39
CA THR A 21 -9.07 10.80 3.45
C THR A 21 -9.92 11.99 3.88
N ARG A 22 -9.33 13.07 4.41
CA ARG A 22 -10.06 14.19 5.04
C ARG A 22 -11.07 14.93 4.15
N ASP A 23 -10.89 14.90 2.84
CA ASP A 23 -11.72 15.56 1.83
C ASP A 23 -12.76 14.61 1.19
N LEU A 24 -12.78 13.33 1.57
CA LEU A 24 -13.74 12.37 1.04
C LEU A 24 -15.01 12.37 1.89
N GLU A 25 -16.15 12.59 1.24
CA GLU A 25 -17.45 12.67 1.89
C GLU A 25 -18.53 11.90 1.12
N GLY A 26 -19.64 11.61 1.80
CA GLY A 26 -20.84 11.03 1.19
C GLY A 26 -20.53 9.79 0.35
N PRO A 27 -20.91 9.75 -0.95
CA PRO A 27 -20.67 8.59 -1.82
C PRO A 27 -19.19 8.20 -1.99
N GLN A 28 -18.24 9.14 -1.84
CA GLN A 28 -16.81 8.84 -2.00
C GLN A 28 -16.24 7.98 -0.86
N LEU A 29 -16.91 7.97 0.29
CA LEU A 29 -16.55 7.12 1.42
C LEU A 29 -16.79 5.62 1.15
N PHE A 30 -17.61 5.31 0.14
CA PHE A 30 -17.94 3.94 -0.25
C PHE A 30 -17.37 3.58 -1.62
N GLY A 31 -17.52 4.48 -2.59
CA GLY A 31 -17.16 4.21 -3.98
C GLY A 31 -17.93 3.02 -4.59
N PRO A 32 -17.64 2.66 -5.85
CA PRO A 32 -18.18 1.45 -6.47
C PRO A 32 -17.57 0.18 -5.87
N LYS A 33 -18.36 -0.90 -5.82
CA LYS A 33 -17.87 -2.24 -5.47
C LYS A 33 -16.98 -2.79 -6.59
N LEU A 34 -15.67 -2.83 -6.35
CA LEU A 34 -14.66 -3.39 -7.25
C LEU A 34 -13.79 -4.37 -6.48
N ALA A 35 -13.32 -5.45 -7.12
CA ALA A 35 -12.54 -6.51 -6.47
C ALA A 35 -11.13 -6.10 -5.96
N ILE A 36 -10.73 -4.84 -6.14
CA ILE A 36 -9.34 -4.36 -5.96
C ILE A 36 -9.23 -3.14 -5.03
N VAL A 37 -10.35 -2.64 -4.49
CA VAL A 37 -10.37 -1.53 -3.51
C VAL A 37 -11.42 -1.86 -2.46
N ASN A 38 -11.33 -1.24 -1.28
CA ASN A 38 -12.37 -1.33 -0.25
C ASN A 38 -13.07 0.03 -0.07
N PRO A 39 -14.26 0.07 0.57
CA PRO A 39 -14.84 1.32 1.03
C PRO A 39 -13.86 2.08 1.93
N VAL A 40 -13.64 3.36 1.67
CA VAL A 40 -12.74 4.20 2.48
C VAL A 40 -13.19 4.24 3.94
N LEU A 41 -14.49 4.30 4.20
CA LEU A 41 -15.04 4.26 5.56
C LEU A 41 -14.73 2.96 6.28
N TRP A 42 -14.80 1.83 5.58
CA TRP A 42 -14.46 0.52 6.14
C TRP A 42 -12.97 0.44 6.48
N GLU A 43 -12.10 0.90 5.58
CA GLU A 43 -10.65 0.91 5.77
C GLU A 43 -10.23 1.78 6.97
N LEU A 44 -10.85 2.96 7.15
CA LEU A 44 -10.59 3.84 8.30
C LEU A 44 -10.88 3.13 9.63
N GLY A 45 -12.03 2.46 9.72
CA GLY A 45 -12.37 1.67 10.90
C GLY A 45 -11.48 0.44 11.08
N HIS A 46 -11.10 -0.22 9.99
CA HIS A 46 -10.22 -1.38 10.00
C HIS A 46 -8.83 -1.06 10.55
N VAL A 47 -8.24 0.07 10.15
CA VAL A 47 -6.95 0.52 10.67
C VAL A 47 -6.99 0.72 12.19
N ALA A 48 -8.05 1.34 12.73
CA ALA A 48 -8.24 1.47 14.18
C ALA A 48 -8.42 0.11 14.86
N TRP A 49 -9.30 -0.73 14.30
CA TRP A 49 -9.57 -2.05 14.82
C TRP A 49 -8.30 -2.90 14.90
N PHE A 50 -7.46 -2.87 13.84
CA PHE A 50 -6.22 -3.62 13.79
C PHE A 50 -5.24 -3.13 14.86
N GLN A 51 -5.06 -1.81 14.97
CA GLN A 51 -4.21 -1.23 16.01
C GLN A 51 -4.70 -1.60 17.40
N GLU A 52 -6.00 -1.48 17.67
CA GLU A 52 -6.60 -1.85 18.95
C GLU A 52 -6.41 -3.34 19.26
N HIS A 53 -6.69 -4.20 18.29
CA HIS A 53 -6.61 -5.66 18.42
C HIS A 53 -5.24 -6.07 18.94
N TRP A 54 -4.18 -5.67 18.25
CA TRP A 54 -2.82 -6.09 18.58
C TRP A 54 -2.23 -5.32 19.77
N CYS A 55 -2.52 -4.03 19.89
CA CYS A 55 -1.84 -3.17 20.87
C CYS A 55 -2.57 -3.10 22.22
N LEU A 56 -3.88 -3.32 22.28
CA LEU A 56 -4.68 -3.09 23.48
C LEU A 56 -5.47 -4.32 23.94
N ARG A 57 -5.91 -5.18 23.00
CA ARG A 57 -6.81 -6.29 23.31
C ARG A 57 -6.11 -7.62 23.49
N LEU A 58 -5.17 -7.95 22.61
CA LEU A 58 -4.40 -9.19 22.67
C LEU A 58 -3.59 -9.25 23.97
N ARG A 59 -3.61 -10.41 24.60
CA ARG A 59 -2.87 -10.75 25.81
C ARG A 59 -1.82 -11.82 25.51
N ALA A 60 -0.89 -11.99 26.44
CA ALA A 60 0.20 -12.96 26.29
C ALA A 60 -0.28 -14.43 26.24
N ASP A 61 -1.47 -14.71 26.78
CA ASP A 61 -2.13 -16.02 26.71
C ASP A 61 -3.05 -16.16 25.48
N GLU A 62 -2.92 -15.26 24.50
CA GLU A 62 -3.70 -15.19 23.26
C GLU A 62 -5.19 -14.87 23.46
N SER A 63 -5.62 -14.58 24.69
CA SER A 63 -6.97 -14.07 24.94
C SER A 63 -7.12 -12.64 24.43
N LEU A 64 -8.37 -12.27 24.10
CA LEU A 64 -8.74 -10.93 23.64
C LEU A 64 -9.68 -10.29 24.66
N SER A 65 -9.36 -9.07 25.11
CA SER A 65 -10.37 -8.25 25.79
C SER A 65 -11.37 -7.67 24.80
N GLU A 66 -12.49 -7.18 25.33
CA GLU A 66 -13.52 -6.50 24.54
C GLU A 66 -12.97 -5.28 23.80
N SER A 67 -13.61 -5.00 22.66
CA SER A 67 -13.35 -3.82 21.83
C SER A 67 -13.95 -2.56 22.47
N ILE A 68 -13.28 -1.43 22.27
CA ILE A 68 -13.76 -0.08 22.52
C ILE A 68 -15.08 0.21 21.79
N LEU A 69 -15.20 -0.34 20.59
CA LEU A 69 -16.37 -0.22 19.74
C LEU A 69 -17.11 -1.56 19.72
N ASP A 70 -18.38 -1.54 20.15
CA ASP A 70 -19.22 -2.73 20.19
C ASP A 70 -19.38 -3.33 18.78
N GLY A 71 -19.20 -4.66 18.69
CA GLY A 71 -19.33 -5.38 17.42
C GLY A 71 -18.20 -5.14 16.41
N ALA A 72 -17.11 -4.44 16.77
CA ALA A 72 -16.05 -4.10 15.83
C ALA A 72 -15.44 -5.30 15.09
N ASP A 73 -15.31 -6.46 15.74
CA ASP A 73 -14.80 -7.68 15.10
C ASP A 73 -15.70 -8.15 13.94
N ALA A 74 -17.01 -7.98 14.05
CA ALA A 74 -17.94 -8.34 12.98
C ALA A 74 -17.95 -7.32 11.83
N LEU A 75 -17.45 -6.12 12.08
CA LEU A 75 -17.37 -5.04 11.08
C LEU A 75 -16.02 -5.02 10.36
N TYR A 76 -14.93 -5.23 11.09
CA TYR A 76 -13.59 -4.84 10.64
C TYR A 76 -12.55 -5.96 10.63
N ASP A 77 -12.84 -7.15 11.17
CA ASP A 77 -11.90 -8.29 11.08
C ASP A 77 -11.82 -8.78 9.62
N SER A 78 -10.76 -8.38 8.90
CA SER A 78 -10.60 -8.66 7.47
C SER A 78 -10.51 -10.15 7.14
N ALA A 79 -10.18 -11.01 8.13
CA ALA A 79 -10.17 -12.46 7.98
C ALA A 79 -11.58 -13.08 8.06
N LYS A 80 -12.52 -12.42 8.74
CA LYS A 80 -13.92 -12.88 8.89
C LYS A 80 -14.89 -12.16 7.97
N VAL A 81 -14.61 -10.89 7.68
CA VAL A 81 -15.44 -10.02 6.85
C VAL A 81 -15.02 -10.15 5.39
N ALA A 82 -15.83 -10.89 4.63
CA ALA A 82 -15.64 -11.07 3.21
C ALA A 82 -15.59 -9.71 2.49
N HIS A 83 -14.72 -9.61 1.48
CA HIS A 83 -14.52 -8.37 0.72
C HIS A 83 -15.85 -7.81 0.18
N ASP A 84 -16.64 -8.64 -0.48
CA ASP A 84 -17.84 -8.19 -1.19
C ASP A 84 -18.98 -7.69 -0.28
N THR A 85 -18.93 -7.96 1.03
CA THR A 85 -19.95 -7.51 1.97
C THR A 85 -19.64 -6.13 2.56
N ARG A 86 -18.41 -5.61 2.40
CA ARG A 86 -17.93 -4.41 3.10
C ARG A 86 -18.73 -3.14 2.82
N TRP A 87 -19.38 -3.05 1.65
CA TRP A 87 -20.23 -1.91 1.26
C TRP A 87 -21.58 -1.89 1.96
N ASP A 88 -22.04 -3.05 2.44
CA ASP A 88 -23.42 -3.25 2.92
C ASP A 88 -23.46 -3.40 4.46
N LEU A 89 -22.30 -3.29 5.12
CA LEU A 89 -22.18 -3.39 6.57
C LEU A 89 -22.79 -2.15 7.26
N PRO A 90 -23.38 -2.31 8.47
CA PRO A 90 -23.88 -1.21 9.28
C PRO A 90 -22.70 -0.48 9.97
N LEU A 91 -21.85 0.16 9.18
CA LEU A 91 -20.68 0.88 9.68
C LEU A 91 -21.12 2.11 10.49
N PRO A 92 -20.41 2.43 11.59
CA PRO A 92 -20.46 3.77 12.19
C PRO A 92 -20.23 4.84 11.12
N ASP A 93 -20.83 6.01 11.33
CA ASP A 93 -20.58 7.14 10.43
C ASP A 93 -19.11 7.60 10.49
N LEU A 94 -18.75 8.52 9.60
CA LEU A 94 -17.38 9.02 9.51
C LEU A 94 -16.91 9.59 10.86
N SER A 95 -17.74 10.42 11.52
CA SER A 95 -17.38 11.06 12.79
C SER A 95 -17.07 10.02 13.87
N ALA A 96 -17.96 9.04 14.05
CA ALA A 96 -17.77 7.97 15.02
C ALA A 96 -16.55 7.09 14.70
N THR A 97 -16.29 6.85 13.41
CA THR A 97 -15.10 6.11 12.96
C THR A 97 -13.81 6.87 13.26
N LEU A 98 -13.80 8.19 13.05
CA LEU A 98 -12.63 9.02 13.37
C LEU A 98 -12.40 9.11 14.88
N GLU A 99 -13.47 9.24 15.68
CA GLU A 99 -13.38 9.22 17.14
C GLU A 99 -12.83 7.88 17.64
N PHE A 100 -13.25 6.76 17.05
CA PHE A 100 -12.71 5.44 17.36
C PHE A 100 -11.19 5.38 17.11
N GLN A 101 -10.74 5.84 15.94
CA GLN A 101 -9.31 5.94 15.60
C GLN A 101 -8.54 6.77 16.64
N ASP A 102 -9.04 7.94 17.01
CA ASP A 102 -8.34 8.84 17.93
C ASP A 102 -8.26 8.23 19.34
N ARG A 103 -9.35 7.63 19.83
CA ARG A 103 -9.38 6.93 21.13
C ARG A 103 -8.40 5.74 21.18
N VAL A 104 -8.30 4.97 20.10
CA VAL A 104 -7.34 3.85 20.02
C VAL A 104 -5.92 4.38 20.08
N LEU A 105 -5.59 5.38 19.25
CA LEU A 105 -4.25 5.95 19.21
C LEU A 105 -3.83 6.52 20.56
N ASP A 106 -4.69 7.30 21.23
CA ASP A 106 -4.39 7.88 22.53
C ASP A 106 -4.11 6.80 23.60
N ARG A 107 -4.88 5.71 23.60
CA ARG A 107 -4.66 4.58 24.51
C ARG A 107 -3.37 3.82 24.22
N VAL A 108 -3.02 3.65 22.94
CA VAL A 108 -1.75 3.02 22.55
C VAL A 108 -0.57 3.88 22.98
N LEU A 109 -0.63 5.19 22.76
CA LEU A 109 0.42 6.13 23.17
C LEU A 109 0.57 6.18 24.69
N ALA A 110 -0.53 6.23 25.44
CA ALA A 110 -0.49 6.16 26.90
C ALA A 110 0.06 4.81 27.42
N ARG A 111 -0.15 3.71 26.69
CA ARG A 111 0.47 2.42 27.02
C ARG A 111 1.96 2.43 26.71
N LEU A 112 2.37 2.99 25.58
CA LEU A 112 3.76 3.12 25.17
C LEU A 112 4.60 3.95 26.15
N GLU A 113 4.02 5.01 26.72
CA GLU A 113 4.67 5.79 27.78
C GLU A 113 4.85 5.01 29.09
N ARG A 114 3.92 4.11 29.43
CA ARG A 114 3.96 3.30 30.67
C ARG A 114 4.80 2.05 30.54
N GLU A 115 4.90 1.48 29.34
CA GLU A 115 5.57 0.21 29.04
C GLU A 115 6.64 0.39 27.94
N PRO A 116 7.60 1.32 28.08
CA PRO A 116 8.54 1.67 27.00
C PRO A 116 9.53 0.54 26.64
N ASP A 117 9.76 -0.41 27.55
CA ASP A 117 10.71 -1.53 27.39
C ASP A 117 10.02 -2.88 27.14
N ASN A 118 8.69 -2.92 26.94
CA ASN A 118 7.96 -4.15 26.71
C ASN A 118 8.12 -4.62 25.25
N GLU A 119 9.16 -5.40 24.95
CA GLU A 119 9.50 -5.85 23.59
C GLU A 119 8.33 -6.52 22.83
N TRP A 120 7.51 -7.32 23.52
CA TRP A 120 6.34 -7.97 22.93
C TRP A 120 5.30 -6.95 22.48
N PHE A 121 5.04 -5.93 23.30
CA PHE A 121 4.14 -4.84 22.96
C PHE A 121 4.73 -3.94 21.87
N LEU A 122 6.03 -3.62 21.93
CA LEU A 122 6.71 -2.80 20.93
C LEU A 122 6.66 -3.44 19.53
N TYR A 123 6.78 -4.77 19.45
CA TYR A 123 6.60 -5.50 18.20
C TYR A 123 5.21 -5.24 17.59
N PHE A 124 4.14 -5.33 18.39
CA PHE A 124 2.78 -5.08 17.91
C PHE A 124 2.50 -3.62 17.59
N VAL A 125 3.15 -2.69 18.29
CA VAL A 125 3.11 -1.26 17.93
C VAL A 125 3.72 -1.04 16.55
N GLN A 126 4.88 -1.64 16.26
CA GLN A 126 5.50 -1.57 14.94
C GLN A 126 4.67 -2.28 13.87
N LEU A 127 4.08 -3.44 14.18
CA LEU A 127 3.16 -4.13 13.27
C LEU A 127 1.98 -3.24 12.90
N ALA A 128 1.33 -2.64 13.89
CA ALA A 128 0.19 -1.74 13.67
C ALA A 128 0.59 -0.46 12.92
N LEU A 129 1.77 0.09 13.20
CA LEU A 129 2.33 1.24 12.48
C LEU A 129 2.48 0.93 10.98
N PHE A 130 3.23 -0.12 10.64
CA PHE A 130 3.47 -0.47 9.24
C PHE A 130 2.21 -0.95 8.53
N HIS A 131 1.27 -1.58 9.26
CA HIS A 131 -0.05 -1.88 8.74
C HIS A 131 -0.82 -0.59 8.38
N GLU A 132 -0.84 0.43 9.24
CA GLU A 132 -1.47 1.72 8.92
C GLU A 132 -0.78 2.40 7.71
N ASP A 133 0.55 2.33 7.59
CA ASP A 133 1.27 2.84 6.41
C ASP A 133 0.94 2.07 5.12
N MET A 134 0.77 0.74 5.19
CA MET A 134 0.28 -0.06 4.06
C MET A 134 -1.13 0.39 3.64
N HIS A 135 -2.01 0.67 4.60
CA HIS A 135 -3.33 1.20 4.31
C HIS A 135 -3.29 2.65 3.80
N ALA A 136 -2.29 3.45 4.17
CA ALA A 136 -2.04 4.75 3.54
C ALA A 136 -1.74 4.60 2.04
N GLU A 137 -0.93 3.62 1.63
CA GLU A 137 -0.79 3.28 0.21
C GLU A 137 -2.12 2.82 -0.39
N ALA A 138 -2.92 2.06 0.35
CA ALA A 138 -4.24 1.61 -0.09
C ALA A 138 -5.24 2.74 -0.36
N PHE A 139 -5.32 3.73 0.52
CA PHE A 139 -6.11 4.94 0.27
C PHE A 139 -5.63 5.66 -0.98
N HIS A 140 -4.31 5.74 -1.18
CA HIS A 140 -3.72 6.44 -2.32
C HIS A 140 -4.01 5.75 -3.65
N TYR A 141 -3.79 4.43 -3.77
CA TYR A 141 -4.12 3.72 -5.00
C TYR A 141 -5.64 3.62 -5.21
N THR A 142 -6.45 3.66 -4.14
CA THR A 142 -7.92 3.72 -4.25
C THR A 142 -8.35 5.02 -4.91
N ARG A 143 -7.78 6.17 -4.52
CA ARG A 143 -8.03 7.45 -5.21
C ARG A 143 -7.63 7.40 -6.68
N GLN A 144 -6.45 6.86 -7.00
CA GLN A 144 -6.02 6.65 -8.39
C GLN A 144 -7.01 5.78 -9.17
N THR A 145 -7.47 4.68 -8.56
CA THR A 145 -8.41 3.74 -9.18
C THR A 145 -9.76 4.37 -9.44
N LEU A 146 -10.29 5.11 -8.46
CA LEU A 146 -11.62 5.74 -8.51
C LEU A 146 -11.64 7.11 -9.20
N GLY A 147 -10.47 7.67 -9.52
CA GLY A 147 -10.35 8.99 -10.15
C GLY A 147 -10.72 10.12 -9.21
N TYR A 148 -10.34 10.02 -7.93
CA TYR A 148 -10.48 11.10 -6.95
C TYR A 148 -9.20 11.91 -6.87
N ALA A 149 -9.31 13.21 -6.59
CA ALA A 149 -8.19 14.14 -6.47
C ALA A 149 -7.05 13.60 -5.60
N ASP A 150 -5.80 13.89 -5.99
CA ASP A 150 -4.62 13.61 -5.17
C ASP A 150 -4.51 14.67 -4.06
N PRO A 151 -4.62 14.32 -2.77
CA PRO A 151 -4.48 15.28 -1.68
C PRO A 151 -3.02 15.62 -1.37
N LEU A 152 -2.06 14.98 -2.04
CA LEU A 152 -0.64 15.23 -1.86
C LEU A 152 -0.19 16.35 -2.80
N ASP A 153 0.34 17.42 -2.22
CA ASP A 153 1.02 18.47 -2.97
C ASP A 153 2.32 17.90 -3.54
N ARG A 154 2.27 17.48 -4.81
CA ARG A 154 3.44 17.03 -5.52
C ARG A 154 4.16 18.24 -6.07
N ASP A 155 5.12 18.74 -5.30
CA ASP A 155 6.25 19.39 -5.94
C ASP A 155 6.89 18.29 -6.81
N ASN A 156 6.72 18.39 -8.13
CA ASN A 156 7.34 17.49 -9.08
C ASN A 156 8.85 17.64 -8.87
N ALA A 157 9.42 16.81 -7.99
CA ALA A 157 10.84 16.71 -7.79
C ALA A 157 11.43 16.22 -9.10
N ALA A 158 11.70 17.21 -9.96
CA ALA A 158 12.29 17.04 -11.26
C ALA A 158 13.62 16.32 -11.08
N GLY A 159 13.81 15.27 -11.88
CA GLY A 159 15.08 14.57 -12.05
C GLY A 159 15.27 13.35 -11.17
N LYS A 160 14.97 12.16 -11.73
CA LYS A 160 15.83 10.95 -11.70
C LYS A 160 15.50 10.12 -12.95
N GLY A 161 16.17 10.44 -14.06
CA GLY A 161 15.94 9.78 -15.35
C GLY A 161 16.36 8.32 -15.38
N ALA A 162 16.30 7.72 -16.57
CA ALA A 162 16.86 6.40 -16.85
C ALA A 162 18.35 6.38 -16.48
N LEU A 163 18.76 5.42 -15.66
CA LEU A 163 20.17 5.05 -15.56
C LEU A 163 20.43 3.93 -16.56
N ASP A 164 21.19 4.24 -17.60
CA ASP A 164 21.51 3.26 -18.63
C ASP A 164 22.40 2.13 -18.09
N GLY A 165 22.23 0.97 -18.73
CA GLY A 165 23.02 -0.22 -18.50
C GLY A 165 22.58 -1.06 -17.29
N ASP A 166 23.24 -2.20 -17.16
CA ASP A 166 23.01 -3.14 -16.08
C ASP A 166 24.17 -3.13 -15.09
N VAL A 167 23.87 -3.54 -13.87
CA VAL A 167 24.87 -3.99 -12.89
C VAL A 167 25.07 -5.49 -13.05
N GLU A 168 26.33 -5.91 -13.14
CA GLU A 168 26.72 -7.31 -13.09
C GLU A 168 26.79 -7.80 -11.64
N LEU A 169 26.12 -8.92 -11.37
CA LEU A 169 26.16 -9.62 -10.10
C LEU A 169 26.85 -10.97 -10.36
N PRO A 170 28.02 -11.23 -9.75
CA PRO A 170 28.84 -12.39 -10.07
C PRO A 170 28.23 -13.73 -9.65
N GLY A 171 27.04 -13.74 -9.05
CA GLY A 171 26.45 -14.92 -8.44
C GLY A 171 27.20 -15.36 -7.18
N GLY A 172 26.88 -16.55 -6.69
CA GLY A 172 27.41 -17.11 -5.46
C GLY A 172 26.33 -17.45 -4.45
N GLU A 173 26.75 -17.63 -3.20
CA GLU A 173 25.85 -17.90 -2.07
C GLU A 173 25.52 -16.58 -1.34
N PHE A 174 24.23 -16.33 -1.15
CA PHE A 174 23.69 -15.15 -0.47
C PHE A 174 22.77 -15.58 0.67
N LEU A 175 22.60 -14.69 1.66
CA LEU A 175 21.53 -14.83 2.65
C LEU A 175 20.32 -14.02 2.20
N LEU A 176 19.20 -14.70 1.97
CA LEU A 176 17.91 -14.10 1.61
C LEU A 176 16.98 -14.12 2.84
N GLY A 177 16.40 -12.97 3.17
CA GLY A 177 15.48 -12.79 4.30
C GLY A 177 16.11 -12.07 5.49
N ALA A 178 15.27 -11.72 6.47
CA ALA A 178 15.66 -10.97 7.66
C ALA A 178 16.47 -11.81 8.65
N ALA A 179 17.48 -11.19 9.27
CA ALA A 179 18.22 -11.80 10.35
C ALA A 179 17.44 -11.71 11.67
N ARG A 180 17.70 -12.62 12.61
CA ARG A 180 16.98 -12.65 13.91
C ARG A 180 17.07 -11.36 14.72
N ASN A 181 18.11 -10.56 14.51
CA ASN A 181 18.40 -9.37 15.30
C ASN A 181 18.30 -8.06 14.49
N SER A 182 17.62 -8.06 13.33
CA SER A 182 17.56 -6.88 12.43
C SER A 182 16.39 -5.92 12.69
N GLY A 183 15.83 -5.88 13.90
CA GLY A 183 14.64 -5.07 14.23
C GLY A 183 13.35 -5.70 13.72
N PHE A 184 12.31 -4.88 13.49
CA PHE A 184 11.03 -5.35 12.95
C PHE A 184 11.16 -5.89 11.52
N HIS A 185 10.37 -6.90 11.21
CA HIS A 185 10.26 -7.51 9.89
C HIS A 185 8.94 -8.30 9.84
N PHE A 186 8.27 -8.31 8.69
CA PHE A 186 7.06 -9.12 8.51
C PHE A 186 7.41 -10.62 8.55
N ASP A 187 6.40 -11.46 8.78
CA ASP A 187 6.56 -12.92 8.87
C ASP A 187 7.11 -13.54 7.57
N ASN A 188 6.64 -13.06 6.42
CA ASN A 188 7.08 -13.49 5.09
C ASN A 188 8.52 -13.10 4.75
N GLU A 189 9.17 -12.24 5.54
CA GLU A 189 10.59 -11.91 5.41
C GLU A 189 11.48 -12.86 6.24
N LYS A 190 10.91 -13.73 7.08
CA LYS A 190 11.62 -14.63 8.00
C LYS A 190 11.89 -16.00 7.38
N TRP A 191 12.95 -16.72 7.77
CA TRP A 191 14.22 -16.23 8.33
C TRP A 191 15.29 -16.30 7.24
N ALA A 192 16.35 -15.51 7.41
CA ALA A 192 17.52 -15.54 6.54
C ALA A 192 17.99 -16.98 6.28
N HIS A 193 18.08 -17.36 5.00
CA HIS A 193 18.56 -18.67 4.56
C HIS A 193 19.47 -18.53 3.33
N ARG A 194 20.32 -19.54 3.11
CA ARG A 194 21.25 -19.55 1.99
C ARG A 194 20.51 -19.81 0.68
N VAL A 195 20.77 -18.97 -0.31
CA VAL A 195 20.37 -19.16 -1.70
C VAL A 195 21.61 -19.11 -2.58
N LYS A 196 21.66 -19.99 -3.59
CA LYS A 196 22.71 -19.97 -4.61
C LYS A 196 22.15 -19.36 -5.89
N LEU A 197 22.81 -18.32 -6.38
CA LEU A 197 22.46 -17.65 -7.63
C LEU A 197 23.60 -17.81 -8.62
N GLU A 198 23.26 -18.10 -9.87
CA GLU A 198 24.20 -18.01 -10.98
C GLU A 198 24.48 -16.54 -11.32
N PRO A 199 25.60 -16.21 -11.99
CA PRO A 199 25.88 -14.84 -12.41
C PRO A 199 24.76 -14.26 -13.29
N PHE A 200 24.36 -13.01 -13.02
CA PHE A 200 23.30 -12.34 -13.78
C PHE A 200 23.51 -10.82 -13.83
N ARG A 201 22.65 -10.14 -14.60
CA ARG A 201 22.64 -8.69 -14.75
C ARG A 201 21.26 -8.14 -14.41
N ILE A 202 21.22 -6.95 -13.80
CA ILE A 202 19.97 -6.23 -13.50
C ILE A 202 20.11 -4.76 -13.90
N ALA A 203 19.08 -4.22 -14.55
CA ALA A 203 19.06 -2.83 -14.97
C ALA A 203 19.26 -1.88 -13.78
N ARG A 204 20.03 -0.80 -13.98
CA ARG A 204 20.32 0.20 -12.94
C ARG A 204 19.12 1.08 -12.55
N ALA A 205 18.12 1.16 -13.44
CA ALA A 205 16.87 1.86 -13.21
C ALA A 205 15.69 1.05 -13.80
N PRO A 206 14.47 1.26 -13.32
CA PRO A 206 13.27 0.69 -13.92
C PRO A 206 13.10 1.12 -15.39
N VAL A 207 12.40 0.29 -16.17
CA VAL A 207 11.97 0.63 -17.53
C VAL A 207 11.16 1.91 -17.50
N THR A 208 11.48 2.85 -18.39
CA THR A 208 10.79 4.14 -18.45
C THR A 208 9.54 4.10 -19.32
N ASN A 209 8.68 5.10 -19.16
CA ASN A 209 7.53 5.34 -20.03
C ASN A 209 7.94 5.45 -21.51
N ALA A 210 9.07 6.11 -21.83
CA ALA A 210 9.54 6.22 -23.21
C ALA A 210 9.93 4.86 -23.80
N GLN A 211 10.70 4.06 -23.05
CA GLN A 211 11.08 2.70 -23.46
C GLN A 211 9.86 1.79 -23.61
N PHE A 212 8.90 1.87 -22.69
CA PHE A 212 7.68 1.07 -22.78
C PHE A 212 6.78 1.51 -23.94
N LEU A 213 6.76 2.81 -24.27
CA LEU A 213 6.04 3.32 -25.43
C LEU A 213 6.63 2.83 -26.76
N GLU A 214 7.95 2.64 -26.84
CA GLU A 214 8.57 1.97 -28.01
C GLU A 214 8.05 0.54 -28.17
N PHE A 215 7.97 -0.23 -27.08
CA PHE A 215 7.36 -1.57 -27.08
C PHE A 215 5.89 -1.53 -27.55
N VAL A 216 5.09 -0.57 -27.07
CA VAL A 216 3.69 -0.40 -27.52
C VAL A 216 3.63 -0.10 -29.02
N ARG A 217 4.47 0.82 -29.51
CA ARG A 217 4.50 1.27 -30.91
C ARG A 217 5.02 0.20 -31.87
N ASP A 218 5.91 -0.69 -31.43
CA ASP A 218 6.37 -1.87 -32.19
C ASP A 218 5.33 -3.01 -32.21
N GLY A 219 4.10 -2.75 -31.72
CA GLY A 219 3.04 -3.75 -31.69
C GLY A 219 3.24 -4.82 -30.63
N GLY A 220 3.92 -4.51 -29.53
CA GLY A 220 4.20 -5.45 -28.44
C GLY A 220 2.97 -6.16 -27.87
N TYR A 221 1.82 -5.47 -27.82
CA TYR A 221 0.52 -6.05 -27.43
C TYR A 221 -0.14 -6.94 -28.51
N SER A 222 0.44 -7.01 -29.71
CA SER A 222 -0.06 -7.80 -30.85
C SER A 222 0.87 -8.95 -31.23
N ARG A 223 2.07 -9.03 -30.62
CA ARG A 223 3.11 -10.01 -30.95
C ARG A 223 3.11 -11.21 -30.01
N ARG A 224 2.54 -12.34 -30.45
CA ARG A 224 2.36 -13.56 -29.60
C ARG A 224 3.66 -14.11 -29.03
N ASP A 225 4.77 -13.98 -29.73
CA ASP A 225 6.10 -14.45 -29.34
C ASP A 225 6.64 -13.78 -28.07
N LEU A 226 6.13 -12.59 -27.72
CA LEU A 226 6.58 -11.84 -26.54
C LEU A 226 5.86 -12.22 -25.24
N TRP A 227 4.84 -13.08 -25.30
CA TRP A 227 3.96 -13.36 -24.16
C TRP A 227 3.96 -14.85 -23.78
N SER A 228 3.80 -15.12 -22.49
CA SER A 228 3.35 -16.43 -22.03
C SER A 228 1.92 -16.70 -22.51
N THR A 229 1.46 -17.95 -22.42
CA THR A 229 0.06 -18.29 -22.78
C THR A 229 -0.94 -17.56 -21.89
N GLU A 230 -0.70 -17.51 -20.58
CA GLU A 230 -1.57 -16.82 -19.62
C GLU A 230 -1.58 -15.31 -19.87
N GLY A 231 -0.41 -14.70 -20.08
CA GLY A 231 -0.29 -13.29 -20.40
C GLY A 231 -0.98 -12.94 -21.72
N TRP A 232 -0.88 -13.82 -22.73
CA TRP A 232 -1.59 -13.64 -24.00
C TRP A 232 -3.11 -13.63 -23.84
N ASN A 233 -3.65 -14.54 -23.02
CA ASN A 233 -5.09 -14.60 -22.75
C ASN A 233 -5.56 -13.40 -21.91
N TRP A 234 -4.73 -12.91 -21.00
CA TRP A 234 -5.02 -11.72 -20.20
C TRP A 234 -5.01 -10.43 -21.05
N LYS A 235 -4.00 -10.27 -21.93
CA LYS A 235 -3.74 -9.01 -22.64
C LYS A 235 -4.81 -8.59 -23.63
N ASP A 236 -5.74 -9.46 -24.00
CA ASP A 236 -6.86 -9.07 -24.88
C ASP A 236 -7.67 -7.91 -24.29
N ARG A 237 -7.58 -7.72 -22.97
CA ARG A 237 -8.18 -6.63 -22.19
C ARG A 237 -7.32 -5.36 -22.09
N ALA A 238 -6.12 -5.34 -22.69
CA ALA A 238 -5.15 -4.25 -22.57
C ALA A 238 -4.57 -3.84 -23.93
N ARG A 239 -4.21 -2.56 -24.04
CA ARG A 239 -3.49 -1.98 -25.20
C ARG A 239 -2.28 -1.13 -24.78
N GLY A 240 -2.03 -1.08 -23.48
CA GLY A 240 -1.02 -0.28 -22.81
C GLY A 240 -1.19 -0.43 -21.30
N PRO A 241 -0.35 0.25 -20.49
CA PRO A 241 -0.53 0.35 -19.04
C PRO A 241 -1.91 0.90 -18.68
N ARG A 242 -2.44 0.51 -17.49
CA ARG A 242 -3.86 0.65 -17.13
C ARG A 242 -4.45 2.06 -17.31
N TYR A 243 -3.67 3.10 -17.09
CA TYR A 243 -4.13 4.49 -17.10
C TYR A 243 -3.60 5.30 -18.28
N TRP A 244 -2.96 4.66 -19.24
CA TRP A 244 -2.52 5.34 -20.45
C TRP A 244 -3.70 5.57 -21.40
N VAL A 245 -3.77 6.76 -21.96
CA VAL A 245 -4.80 7.18 -22.91
C VAL A 245 -4.12 7.79 -24.12
N GLU A 246 -4.51 7.34 -25.32
CA GLU A 246 -4.09 7.95 -26.57
C GLU A 246 -5.15 8.95 -27.05
N ARG A 247 -4.74 10.20 -27.28
CA ARG A 247 -5.59 11.29 -27.78
C ARG A 247 -4.85 12.04 -28.87
N ASP A 248 -5.45 12.14 -30.07
CA ASP A 248 -4.89 12.87 -31.21
C ASP A 248 -3.43 12.48 -31.56
N GLY A 249 -3.08 11.20 -31.36
CA GLY A 249 -1.72 10.67 -31.57
C GLY A 249 -0.72 10.95 -30.44
N GLU A 250 -1.14 11.60 -29.35
CA GLU A 250 -0.35 11.79 -28.13
C GLU A 250 -0.76 10.79 -27.05
N TRP A 251 0.24 10.21 -26.38
CA TRP A 251 0.02 9.38 -25.20
C TRP A 251 0.05 10.21 -23.92
N ARG A 252 -0.95 10.00 -23.08
CA ARG A 252 -1.19 10.65 -21.79
C ARG A 252 -1.38 9.59 -20.72
N GLU A 253 -1.27 10.01 -19.46
CA GLU A 253 -1.54 9.17 -18.30
C GLU A 253 -2.62 9.84 -17.45
N ARG A 254 -3.67 9.10 -17.10
CA ARG A 254 -4.61 9.54 -16.06
C ARG A 254 -3.95 9.35 -14.70
N ARG A 255 -3.67 10.45 -14.02
CA ARG A 255 -3.23 10.50 -12.63
C ARG A 255 -4.37 11.06 -11.81
N PHE A 256 -4.96 10.22 -10.97
CA PHE A 256 -6.09 10.59 -10.13
C PHE A 256 -7.25 11.07 -11.02
N ASP A 257 -7.72 12.29 -10.79
CA ASP A 257 -8.77 12.98 -11.53
C ASP A 257 -8.24 13.81 -12.73
N GLU A 258 -6.94 13.80 -12.99
CA GLU A 258 -6.30 14.57 -14.06
C GLU A 258 -5.72 13.69 -15.17
N GLU A 259 -5.72 14.20 -16.40
CA GLU A 259 -4.93 13.64 -17.50
C GLU A 259 -3.69 14.50 -17.74
N VAL A 260 -2.51 13.91 -17.56
CA VAL A 260 -1.24 14.60 -17.76
C VAL A 260 -0.47 14.03 -18.95
N ARG A 261 0.44 14.83 -19.51
CA ARG A 261 1.38 14.32 -20.52
C ARG A 261 2.25 13.23 -19.92
N LEU A 262 2.52 12.20 -20.71
CA LEU A 262 3.36 11.09 -20.28
C LEU A 262 4.79 11.58 -20.03
N GLY A 263 5.27 11.48 -18.80
CA GLY A 263 6.65 11.82 -18.45
C GLY A 263 7.61 10.74 -18.94
N GLY A 264 8.24 10.95 -20.09
CA GLY A 264 9.03 9.91 -20.79
C GLY A 264 10.13 9.25 -19.94
N ASN A 265 10.82 10.03 -19.08
CA ASN A 265 11.91 9.54 -18.24
C ASN A 265 11.46 8.91 -16.90
N LEU A 266 10.16 8.93 -16.60
CA LEU A 266 9.64 8.32 -15.37
C LEU A 266 9.51 6.80 -15.57
N PRO A 267 9.67 5.99 -14.50
CA PRO A 267 9.34 4.57 -14.54
C PRO A 267 7.93 4.32 -15.07
N VAL A 268 7.77 3.30 -15.91
CA VAL A 268 6.44 2.82 -16.27
C VAL A 268 5.77 2.21 -15.05
N MET A 269 4.50 2.55 -14.84
CA MET A 269 3.68 2.07 -13.72
C MET A 269 2.38 1.45 -14.23
N HIS A 270 1.72 0.67 -13.37
CA HIS A 270 0.42 0.06 -13.65
C HIS A 270 0.39 -0.88 -14.87
N VAL A 271 1.50 -1.63 -15.04
CA VAL A 271 1.60 -2.82 -15.89
C VAL A 271 1.17 -4.07 -15.08
N ASN A 272 0.74 -5.15 -15.74
CA ASN A 272 0.35 -6.41 -15.09
C ASN A 272 1.43 -7.47 -15.25
#